data_AF-W4LUL1-F1
#
_entry.id   AF-W4LUL1-F1
#
_cell.length_a   1.000
_cell.length_b   1.000
_cell.length_c   1.000
_cell.angle_alpha   90.00
_cell.angle_beta   90.00
_cell.angle_gamma   90.00
#
_symmetry.space_group_name_H-M   'P 1'
#
loop_
_entity.id
_entity.type
_entity.pdbx_description
1 polymer ?
#
loop_
_entity_poly.entity_id
_entity_poly.type
_entity_poly.pdbx_seq_one_letter_code
_entity_poly.pdbx_strand_id
1 'polypeptide(L)'
;MFYLAVLAWVAGLVIDVTHTERAMGHLLSYVFPVIALLWLGWRLITGGPSAADVAAMVCLYAAAILVFWRVAATARSADVETDSRYALLPSILVMVAAMASGFVAVIGASASLAQLALALGFAAGGYLFWNYIAYLRRGQTFTFGATGAFGAAGIWLVLIDVMALFATRVSRWALLLAVLVFAADLVVRRVALEGHWARWLNPVLYGVLVALPAVAAIVIATVTADPGSEY
;
A
#
# COMPACT_ATOMS: atom_id res chain seq x y z
N MET A 1 -6.61 10.62 -10.97
CA MET A 1 -6.58 9.30 -10.31
C MET A 1 -6.63 8.15 -11.29
N PHE A 2 -7.71 7.99 -12.08
CA PHE A 2 -7.83 6.89 -13.05
C PHE A 2 -6.61 6.74 -13.96
N TYR A 3 -6.15 7.82 -14.59
CA TYR A 3 -4.96 7.77 -15.46
C TYR A 3 -3.67 7.36 -14.74
N LEU A 4 -3.50 7.76 -13.47
CA LEU A 4 -2.33 7.37 -12.67
C LEU A 4 -2.40 5.89 -12.27
N ALA A 5 -3.60 5.39 -11.95
CA ALA A 5 -3.84 3.97 -11.68
C ALA A 5 -3.53 3.10 -12.91
N VAL A 6 -4.03 3.52 -14.07
CA VAL A 6 -3.73 2.85 -15.35
C VAL A 6 -2.24 2.91 -15.65
N LEU A 7 -1.59 4.07 -15.47
CA LEU A 7 -0.16 4.21 -15.68
C LEU A 7 0.66 3.27 -14.77
N ALA A 8 0.32 3.17 -13.48
CA ALA A 8 0.98 2.27 -12.54
C ALA A 8 0.85 0.81 -12.97
N TRP A 9 -0.36 0.41 -13.39
CA TRP A 9 -0.64 -0.94 -13.85
C TRP A 9 0.10 -1.27 -15.15
N VAL A 10 0.03 -0.39 -16.15
CA VAL A 10 0.76 -0.57 -17.43
C VAL A 10 2.26 -0.62 -17.19
N ALA A 11 2.80 0.23 -16.32
CA ALA A 11 4.22 0.21 -15.99
C ALA A 11 4.65 -1.13 -15.38
N GLY A 12 3.86 -1.67 -14.44
CA GLY A 12 4.09 -2.99 -13.88
C GLY A 12 4.01 -4.11 -14.93
N LEU A 13 3.03 -4.03 -15.85
CA LEU A 13 2.89 -4.98 -16.94
C LEU A 13 4.08 -4.96 -17.91
N VAL A 14 4.60 -3.78 -18.24
CA VAL A 14 5.80 -3.65 -19.06
C VAL A 14 7.01 -4.27 -18.36
N ILE A 15 7.16 -4.05 -17.04
CA ILE A 15 8.25 -4.67 -16.27
C ILE A 15 8.17 -6.20 -16.35
N ASP A 16 6.99 -6.77 -16.10
CA ASP A 16 6.78 -8.22 -16.14
C ASP A 16 7.06 -8.79 -17.54
N VAL A 17 6.61 -8.12 -18.62
CA VAL A 17 6.81 -8.59 -20.00
C VAL A 17 8.27 -8.52 -20.44
N THR A 18 9.00 -7.50 -19.97
CA THR A 18 10.41 -7.27 -20.35
C THR A 18 11.41 -7.95 -19.42
N HIS A 19 10.95 -8.54 -18.31
CA HIS A 19 11.80 -9.13 -17.26
C HIS A 19 12.88 -8.18 -16.72
N THR A 20 12.56 -6.87 -16.65
CA THR A 20 13.50 -5.81 -16.22
C THR A 20 13.31 -5.37 -14.76
N GLU A 21 12.79 -6.28 -13.92
CA GLU A 21 12.30 -6.04 -12.56
C GLU A 21 13.28 -5.29 -11.64
N ARG A 22 14.59 -5.56 -11.78
CA ARG A 22 15.62 -4.90 -10.97
C ARG A 22 15.85 -3.45 -11.38
N ALA A 23 16.09 -3.17 -12.67
CA ALA A 23 16.46 -1.84 -13.13
C ALA A 23 15.25 -0.90 -13.21
N MET A 24 14.18 -1.34 -13.89
CA MET A 24 12.97 -0.51 -14.05
C MET A 24 12.17 -0.41 -12.76
N GLY A 25 12.15 -1.44 -11.92
CA GLY A 25 11.48 -1.39 -10.62
C GLY A 25 12.08 -0.32 -9.69
N HIS A 26 13.40 -0.22 -9.61
CA HIS A 26 14.04 0.84 -8.83
C HIS A 26 13.77 2.22 -9.40
N LEU A 27 13.94 2.41 -10.71
CA LEU A 27 13.67 3.70 -11.34
C LEU A 27 12.22 4.16 -11.10
N LEU A 28 11.25 3.27 -11.33
CA LEU A 28 9.83 3.58 -11.17
C LEU A 28 9.44 3.86 -9.72
N SER A 29 10.13 3.26 -8.74
CA SER A 29 9.90 3.58 -7.32
C SER A 29 10.22 5.03 -6.95
N TYR A 30 11.08 5.71 -7.72
CA TYR A 30 11.35 7.14 -7.56
C TYR A 30 10.51 7.99 -8.51
N VAL A 31 10.42 7.59 -9.78
CA VAL A 31 9.79 8.40 -10.83
C VAL A 31 8.27 8.46 -10.68
N PHE A 32 7.62 7.34 -10.38
CA PHE A 32 6.15 7.30 -10.31
C PHE A 32 5.59 8.19 -9.20
N PRO A 33 6.13 8.20 -7.96
CA PRO A 33 5.71 9.15 -6.94
C PRO A 33 5.85 10.62 -7.34
N VAL A 34 6.94 10.99 -8.02
CA VAL A 34 7.11 12.36 -8.53
C VAL A 34 6.00 12.69 -9.53
N ILE A 35 5.72 11.80 -10.48
CA ILE A 35 4.66 11.98 -11.48
C ILE A 35 3.30 12.11 -10.79
N ALA A 36 2.99 11.25 -9.83
CA ALA A 36 1.73 11.26 -9.11
C ALA A 36 1.54 12.56 -8.32
N LEU A 37 2.55 12.97 -7.55
CA LEU A 37 2.51 14.19 -6.75
C LEU A 37 2.49 15.45 -7.60
N LEU A 38 3.23 15.50 -8.70
CA LEU A 38 3.15 16.63 -9.64
C LEU A 38 1.77 16.68 -10.28
N TRP A 39 1.24 15.55 -10.76
CA TRP A 39 -0.07 15.50 -11.41
C TRP A 39 -1.21 15.91 -10.48
N LEU A 40 -1.19 15.43 -9.23
CA LEU A 40 -2.21 15.76 -8.23
C LEU A 40 -1.98 17.15 -7.64
N GLY A 41 -0.73 17.50 -7.36
CA GLY A 41 -0.33 18.67 -6.60
C GLY A 41 -0.08 19.94 -7.40
N TRP A 42 -0.08 19.91 -8.75
CA TRP A 42 0.28 21.09 -9.54
C TRP A 42 -0.57 22.33 -9.22
N ARG A 43 -1.85 22.13 -8.86
CA ARG A 43 -2.75 23.21 -8.45
C ARG A 43 -2.36 23.82 -7.10
N LEU A 44 -1.90 23.01 -6.16
CA LEU A 44 -1.36 23.51 -4.89
C LEU A 44 -0.05 24.28 -5.12
N ILE A 45 0.83 23.76 -5.99
CA ILE A 45 2.12 24.39 -6.30
C ILE A 45 1.93 25.76 -6.98
N THR A 46 1.00 25.83 -7.93
CA THR A 46 0.72 27.08 -8.67
C THR A 46 -0.11 28.09 -7.88
N GLY A 47 -0.86 27.64 -6.87
CA GLY A 47 -1.66 28.50 -5.99
C GLY A 47 -0.90 29.17 -4.85
N GLY A 48 0.40 28.91 -4.69
CA GLY A 48 1.20 29.39 -3.55
C GLY A 48 1.05 28.48 -2.34
N PRO A 49 1.78 27.35 -2.28
CA PRO A 49 1.57 26.34 -1.25
C PRO A 49 2.00 26.86 0.12
N SER A 50 1.22 26.51 1.16
CA SER A 50 1.64 26.77 2.52
C SER A 50 2.81 25.86 2.91
N ALA A 51 3.55 26.22 3.97
CA ALA A 51 4.61 25.36 4.50
C ALA A 51 4.08 23.96 4.90
N ALA A 52 2.83 23.89 5.36
CA ALA A 52 2.17 22.63 5.71
C ALA A 52 1.88 21.75 4.48
N ASP A 53 1.51 22.37 3.35
CA ASP A 53 1.27 21.63 2.10
C ASP A 53 2.57 21.07 1.52
N VAL A 54 3.66 21.86 1.56
CA VAL A 54 4.99 21.41 1.16
C VAL A 54 5.46 20.25 2.05
N ALA A 55 5.31 20.38 3.37
CA ALA A 55 5.66 19.31 4.30
C ALA A 55 4.85 18.02 4.03
N ALA A 56 3.53 18.14 3.78
CA ALA A 56 2.70 17.00 3.43
C ALA A 56 3.16 16.34 2.14
N MET A 57 3.47 17.10 1.10
CA MET A 57 4.00 16.58 -0.17
C MET A 57 5.32 15.82 0.01
N VAL A 58 6.25 16.36 0.81
CA VAL A 58 7.52 15.71 1.11
C VAL A 58 7.30 14.40 1.88
N CYS A 59 6.42 14.41 2.88
CA CYS A 59 6.07 13.21 3.64
C CYS A 59 5.42 12.14 2.75
N LEU A 60 4.49 12.53 1.88
CA LEU A 60 3.85 11.62 0.91
C LEU A 60 4.86 11.07 -0.09
N TYR A 61 5.80 11.88 -0.55
CA TYR A 61 6.88 11.44 -1.43
C TYR A 61 7.78 10.39 -0.74
N ALA A 62 8.20 10.65 0.49
CA ALA A 62 8.99 9.72 1.28
C ALA A 62 8.23 8.41 1.56
N ALA A 63 6.94 8.52 1.90
CA ALA A 63 6.03 7.40 2.05
C ALA A 63 5.94 6.56 0.78
N ALA A 64 5.83 7.22 -0.38
CA ALA A 64 5.74 6.58 -1.67
C ALA A 64 6.98 5.78 -2.03
N ILE A 65 8.17 6.36 -1.84
CA ILE A 65 9.43 5.65 -2.01
C ILE A 65 9.45 4.41 -1.11
N LEU A 66 9.07 4.57 0.16
CA LEU A 66 9.06 3.46 1.12
C LEU A 66 8.10 2.34 0.68
N VAL A 67 6.90 2.69 0.23
CA VAL A 67 5.88 1.74 -0.26
C VAL A 67 6.39 0.98 -1.46
N PHE A 68 6.81 1.68 -2.53
CA PHE A 68 7.28 1.02 -3.74
C PHE A 68 8.55 0.22 -3.51
N TRP A 69 9.50 0.75 -2.73
CA TRP A 69 10.73 0.04 -2.42
C TRP A 69 10.44 -1.24 -1.64
N ARG A 70 9.52 -1.21 -0.67
CA ARG A 70 9.13 -2.39 0.12
C ARG A 70 8.37 -3.40 -0.71
N VAL A 71 7.28 -3.00 -1.35
CA VAL A 71 6.45 -3.92 -2.13
C VAL A 71 7.26 -4.56 -3.26
N ALA A 72 8.09 -3.79 -3.96
CA ALA A 72 8.95 -4.33 -5.01
C ALA A 72 10.10 -5.19 -4.46
N ALA A 73 10.68 -4.86 -3.31
CA ALA A 73 11.70 -5.72 -2.67
C ALA A 73 11.11 -7.06 -2.23
N THR A 74 9.91 -7.04 -1.67
CA THR A 74 9.23 -8.25 -1.21
C THR A 74 8.77 -9.11 -2.39
N ALA A 75 8.26 -8.49 -3.46
CA ALA A 75 7.94 -9.18 -4.72
C ALA A 75 9.18 -9.85 -5.32
N ARG A 76 10.31 -9.12 -5.47
CA ARG A 76 11.56 -9.69 -5.99
C ARG A 76 12.12 -10.83 -5.13
N SER A 77 11.98 -10.72 -3.81
CA SER A 77 12.45 -11.77 -2.91
C SER A 77 11.65 -13.06 -3.11
N ALA A 78 10.37 -12.96 -3.45
CA ALA A 78 9.54 -14.10 -3.78
C ALA A 78 9.88 -14.77 -5.12
N ASP A 79 10.49 -14.05 -6.06
CA ASP A 79 10.95 -14.61 -7.33
C ASP A 79 12.33 -15.30 -7.19
N VAL A 80 13.18 -14.84 -6.28
CA VAL A 80 14.54 -15.38 -6.05
C VAL A 80 14.55 -16.55 -5.06
N GLU A 81 13.80 -16.45 -3.96
CA GLU A 81 13.61 -17.57 -3.05
C GLU A 81 12.49 -18.45 -3.60
N THR A 82 12.79 -19.69 -3.96
CA THR A 82 11.80 -20.75 -4.31
C THR A 82 10.83 -21.08 -3.16
N ASP A 83 10.85 -20.30 -2.09
CA ASP A 83 10.07 -20.46 -0.90
C ASP A 83 8.76 -19.66 -1.02
N SER A 84 7.66 -20.38 -1.27
CA SER A 84 6.31 -19.84 -1.45
C SER A 84 5.82 -18.98 -0.28
N ARG A 85 6.51 -19.02 0.86
CA ARG A 85 6.27 -18.17 2.05
C ARG A 85 6.38 -16.68 1.77
N TYR A 86 7.26 -16.25 0.86
CA TYR A 86 7.49 -14.82 0.58
C TYR A 86 6.53 -14.23 -0.48
N ALA A 87 5.93 -15.08 -1.32
CA ALA A 87 5.08 -14.66 -2.44
C ALA A 87 3.79 -13.94 -2.01
N LEU A 88 3.30 -14.23 -0.80
CA LEU A 88 2.03 -13.67 -0.30
C LEU A 88 2.21 -12.31 0.39
N LEU A 89 3.40 -12.02 0.90
CA LEU A 89 3.70 -10.84 1.72
C LEU A 89 3.32 -9.49 1.07
N PRO A 90 3.63 -9.21 -0.22
CA PRO A 90 3.28 -7.91 -0.81
C PRO A 90 1.76 -7.73 -0.94
N SER A 91 1.02 -8.81 -1.22
CA SER A 91 -0.45 -8.77 -1.25
C SER A 91 -1.06 -8.52 0.14
N ILE A 92 -0.45 -9.07 1.20
CA ILE A 92 -0.85 -8.80 2.59
C ILE A 92 -0.63 -7.32 2.94
N LEU A 93 0.54 -6.76 2.61
CA LEU A 93 0.85 -5.36 2.86
C LEU A 93 -0.17 -4.42 2.19
N VAL A 94 -0.44 -4.64 0.90
CA VAL A 94 -1.41 -3.83 0.16
C VAL A 94 -2.83 -4.02 0.71
N MET A 95 -3.24 -5.25 1.01
CA MET A 95 -4.55 -5.52 1.61
C MET A 95 -4.73 -4.75 2.92
N VAL A 96 -3.79 -4.89 3.86
CA VAL A 96 -3.87 -4.26 5.18
C VAL A 96 -3.86 -2.74 5.06
N ALA A 97 -2.94 -2.18 4.27
CA ALA A 97 -2.84 -0.74 4.06
C ALA A 97 -4.10 -0.17 3.39
N ALA A 98 -4.64 -0.86 2.40
CA ALA A 98 -5.85 -0.46 1.69
C ALA A 98 -7.07 -0.50 2.60
N MET A 99 -7.23 -1.58 3.39
CA MET A 99 -8.30 -1.66 4.39
C MET A 99 -8.20 -0.53 5.43
N ALA A 100 -7.00 -0.28 5.97
CA ALA A 100 -6.76 0.81 6.92
C ALA A 100 -7.19 2.16 6.33
N SER A 101 -6.67 2.50 5.14
CA SER A 101 -7.02 3.76 4.46
C SER A 101 -8.51 3.86 4.13
N GLY A 102 -9.17 2.74 3.82
CA GLY A 102 -10.60 2.68 3.57
C GLY A 102 -11.41 3.03 4.81
N PHE A 103 -11.12 2.41 5.96
CA PHE A 103 -11.78 2.72 7.22
C PHE A 103 -11.51 4.15 7.69
N VAL A 104 -10.27 4.62 7.55
CA VAL A 104 -9.90 6.02 7.84
C VAL A 104 -10.71 6.99 6.97
N ALA A 105 -10.92 6.66 5.69
CA ALA A 105 -11.75 7.46 4.79
C ALA A 105 -13.25 7.41 5.14
N VAL A 106 -13.78 6.28 5.63
CA VAL A 106 -15.15 6.20 6.15
C VAL A 106 -15.34 7.17 7.30
N ILE A 107 -14.40 7.17 8.27
CA ILE A 107 -14.42 8.06 9.43
C ILE A 107 -14.33 9.53 9.01
N GLY A 108 -13.49 9.84 8.01
CA GLY A 108 -13.39 11.17 7.42
C GLY A 108 -14.50 11.52 6.40
N ALA A 109 -15.65 10.84 6.46
CA ALA A 109 -16.84 11.07 5.62
C ALA A 109 -16.58 11.08 4.10
N SER A 110 -15.57 10.34 3.64
CA SER A 110 -15.17 10.28 2.23
C SER A 110 -15.57 8.95 1.59
N ALA A 111 -16.88 8.77 1.37
CA ALA A 111 -17.47 7.49 0.94
C ALA A 111 -16.87 6.94 -0.37
N SER A 112 -16.64 7.78 -1.38
CA SER A 112 -16.08 7.34 -2.67
C SER A 112 -14.64 6.83 -2.54
N LEU A 113 -13.80 7.53 -1.77
CA LEU A 113 -12.42 7.13 -1.51
C LEU A 113 -12.36 5.87 -0.63
N ALA A 114 -13.26 5.76 0.35
CA ALA A 114 -13.42 4.57 1.17
C ALA A 114 -13.79 3.34 0.34
N GLN A 115 -14.77 3.47 -0.56
CA GLN A 115 -15.19 2.39 -1.45
C GLN A 115 -14.04 1.90 -2.34
N LEU A 116 -13.27 2.83 -2.93
CA LEU A 116 -12.12 2.47 -3.77
C LEU A 116 -11.00 1.79 -2.97
N ALA A 117 -10.68 2.29 -1.78
CA ALA A 117 -9.66 1.72 -0.92
C ALA A 117 -10.06 0.33 -0.38
N LEU A 118 -11.31 0.17 0.07
CA LEU A 118 -11.83 -1.13 0.52
C LEU A 118 -11.91 -2.12 -0.65
N ALA A 119 -12.35 -1.68 -1.84
CA ALA A 119 -12.37 -2.53 -3.03
C ALA A 119 -10.97 -3.05 -3.39
N LEU A 120 -9.95 -2.17 -3.31
CA LEU A 120 -8.55 -2.58 -3.48
C LEU A 120 -8.11 -3.58 -2.42
N GLY A 121 -8.47 -3.33 -1.16
CA GLY A 121 -8.21 -4.24 -0.05
C GLY A 121 -8.83 -5.62 -0.26
N PHE A 122 -10.11 -5.68 -0.66
CA PHE A 122 -10.80 -6.93 -0.98
C PHE A 122 -10.24 -7.62 -2.21
N ALA A 123 -9.80 -6.88 -3.24
CA ALA A 123 -9.15 -7.47 -4.41
C ALA A 123 -7.81 -8.13 -4.04
N ALA A 124 -6.97 -7.43 -3.26
CA ALA A 124 -5.73 -7.99 -2.74
C ALA A 124 -5.99 -9.19 -1.80
N GLY A 125 -7.00 -9.09 -0.94
CA GLY A 125 -7.44 -10.17 -0.05
C GLY A 125 -7.99 -11.40 -0.80
N GLY A 126 -8.74 -11.19 -1.88
CA GLY A 126 -9.23 -12.28 -2.73
C GLY A 126 -8.10 -13.00 -3.46
N TYR A 127 -7.13 -12.24 -3.99
CA TYR A 127 -5.90 -12.80 -4.55
C TYR A 127 -5.13 -13.62 -3.51
N LEU A 128 -4.95 -13.06 -2.30
CA LEU A 128 -4.27 -13.71 -1.19
C LEU A 128 -4.99 -15.00 -0.78
N PHE A 129 -6.32 -14.97 -0.63
CA PHE A 129 -7.13 -16.10 -0.23
C PHE A 129 -7.04 -17.24 -1.24
N TRP A 130 -7.17 -16.93 -2.53
CA TRP A 130 -7.01 -17.91 -3.60
C TRP A 130 -5.62 -18.56 -3.59
N ASN A 131 -4.57 -17.74 -3.47
CA ASN A 131 -3.19 -18.21 -3.42
C ASN A 131 -2.88 -19.02 -2.17
N TYR A 132 -3.47 -18.65 -1.03
CA TYR A 132 -3.31 -19.39 0.21
C TYR A 132 -3.96 -20.78 0.13
N ILE A 133 -5.14 -20.89 -0.49
CA ILE A 133 -5.76 -22.20 -0.76
C ILE A 133 -4.89 -23.03 -1.72
N ALA A 134 -4.35 -22.41 -2.78
CA ALA A 134 -3.46 -23.09 -3.72
C ALA A 134 -2.19 -23.59 -3.03
N TYR A 135 -1.60 -22.78 -2.15
CA TYR A 135 -0.45 -23.14 -1.32
C TYR A 135 -0.76 -24.35 -0.43
N LEU A 136 -1.89 -24.33 0.30
CA LEU A 136 -2.29 -25.45 1.16
C LEU A 136 -2.52 -26.75 0.38
N ARG A 137 -3.02 -26.68 -0.85
CA ARG A 137 -3.35 -27.86 -1.67
C ARG A 137 -2.17 -28.41 -2.47
N ARG A 138 -1.33 -27.54 -3.03
CA ARG A 138 -0.32 -27.89 -4.04
C ARG A 138 1.11 -27.52 -3.62
N GLY A 139 1.29 -26.80 -2.51
CA GLY A 139 2.59 -26.27 -2.08
C GLY A 139 3.14 -25.14 -2.96
N GLN A 140 2.38 -24.70 -3.98
CA GLN A 140 2.78 -23.68 -4.94
C GLN A 140 1.93 -22.42 -4.77
N THR A 141 2.56 -21.27 -4.94
CA THR A 141 1.93 -19.94 -4.94
C THR A 141 2.20 -19.25 -6.27
N PHE A 142 1.26 -18.42 -6.72
CA PHE A 142 1.53 -17.49 -7.80
C PHE A 142 2.25 -16.27 -7.23
N THR A 143 3.30 -15.82 -7.93
CA THR A 143 4.08 -14.66 -7.50
C THR A 143 3.26 -13.40 -7.71
N PHE A 144 3.33 -12.50 -6.72
CA PHE A 144 2.77 -11.16 -6.85
C PHE A 144 3.77 -10.32 -7.64
N GLY A 145 3.80 -10.52 -8.96
CA GLY A 145 4.76 -9.91 -9.89
C GLY A 145 4.73 -8.38 -9.89
N ALA A 146 5.55 -7.76 -10.75
CA ALA A 146 5.66 -6.31 -10.80
C ALA A 146 4.33 -5.63 -11.15
N THR A 147 3.47 -6.25 -11.95
CA THR A 147 2.10 -5.76 -12.22
C THR A 147 1.27 -5.65 -10.94
N GLY A 148 1.31 -6.69 -10.10
CA GLY A 148 0.58 -6.69 -8.82
C GLY A 148 1.18 -5.68 -7.85
N ALA A 149 2.50 -5.66 -7.72
CA ALA A 149 3.23 -4.76 -6.86
C ALA A 149 3.02 -3.29 -7.24
N PHE A 150 3.34 -2.90 -8.47
CA PHE A 150 3.24 -1.51 -8.93
C PHE A 150 1.80 -1.07 -9.15
N GLY A 151 0.96 -1.94 -9.73
CA GLY A 151 -0.45 -1.63 -9.95
C GLY A 151 -1.17 -1.40 -8.62
N ALA A 152 -1.16 -2.39 -7.72
CA ALA A 152 -1.93 -2.30 -6.48
C ALA A 152 -1.36 -1.27 -5.51
N ALA A 153 -0.03 -1.21 -5.32
CA ALA A 153 0.58 -0.20 -4.46
C ALA A 153 0.49 1.21 -5.06
N GLY A 154 0.56 1.36 -6.39
CA GLY A 154 0.38 2.64 -7.07
C GLY A 154 -1.04 3.15 -6.98
N ILE A 155 -2.05 2.29 -7.11
CA ILE A 155 -3.45 2.67 -6.87
C ILE A 155 -3.64 3.13 -5.42
N TRP A 156 -3.13 2.34 -4.46
CA TRP A 156 -3.20 2.69 -3.04
C TRP A 156 -2.53 4.04 -2.76
N LEU A 157 -1.36 4.28 -3.33
CA LEU A 157 -0.62 5.53 -3.19
C LEU A 157 -1.45 6.72 -3.65
N VAL A 158 -1.99 6.63 -4.86
CA VAL A 158 -2.81 7.70 -5.46
C VAL A 158 -4.03 7.97 -4.57
N LEU A 159 -4.65 6.94 -3.98
CA LEU A 159 -5.74 7.10 -3.02
C LEU A 159 -5.31 7.86 -1.76
N ILE A 160 -4.19 7.47 -1.14
CA ILE A 160 -3.63 8.17 0.02
C ILE A 160 -3.29 9.62 -0.30
N ASP A 161 -2.65 9.89 -1.43
CA ASP A 161 -2.29 11.25 -1.84
C ASP A 161 -3.52 12.14 -1.97
N VAL A 162 -4.60 11.63 -2.57
CA VAL A 162 -5.83 12.40 -2.70
C VAL A 162 -6.54 12.59 -1.37
N MET A 163 -6.55 11.57 -0.50
CA MET A 163 -7.08 11.73 0.86
C MET A 163 -6.29 12.81 1.62
N ALA A 164 -4.96 12.77 1.57
CA ALA A 164 -4.11 13.68 2.32
C ALA A 164 -4.16 15.14 1.81
N LEU A 165 -4.23 15.32 0.49
CA LEU A 165 -4.21 16.65 -0.15
C LEU A 165 -5.59 17.30 -0.25
N PHE A 166 -6.65 16.50 -0.45
CA PHE A 166 -7.98 17.04 -0.79
C PHE A 166 -9.09 16.70 0.20
N ALA A 167 -8.95 15.64 1.01
CA ALA A 167 -9.99 15.28 1.97
C ALA A 167 -9.75 15.96 3.32
N THR A 168 -10.33 17.15 3.50
CA THR A 168 -10.11 18.01 4.69
C THR A 168 -10.55 17.38 6.01
N ARG A 169 -11.51 16.45 5.98
CA ARG A 169 -12.02 15.73 7.16
C ARG A 169 -11.24 14.46 7.47
N VAL A 170 -10.29 14.04 6.62
CA VAL A 170 -9.49 12.84 6.84
C VAL A 170 -8.25 13.20 7.66
N SER A 171 -8.03 12.47 8.75
CA SER A 171 -6.88 12.68 9.63
C SER A 171 -5.57 12.31 8.92
N ARG A 172 -4.72 13.31 8.67
CA ARG A 172 -3.39 13.12 8.07
C ARG A 172 -2.49 12.23 8.95
N TRP A 173 -2.65 12.31 10.27
CA TRP A 173 -1.94 11.45 11.21
C TRP A 173 -2.34 9.99 11.07
N ALA A 174 -3.63 9.71 10.88
CA ALA A 174 -4.10 8.35 10.60
C ALA A 174 -3.54 7.81 9.28
N LEU A 175 -3.47 8.65 8.23
CA LEU A 175 -2.88 8.25 6.95
C LEU A 175 -1.37 7.93 7.07
N LEU A 176 -0.62 8.71 7.87
CA LEU A 176 0.79 8.41 8.15
C LEU A 176 0.96 7.05 8.85
N LEU A 177 0.07 6.71 9.80
CA LEU A 177 0.08 5.39 10.42
C LEU A 177 -0.28 4.27 9.44
N ALA A 178 -1.17 4.53 8.47
CA ALA A 178 -1.46 3.56 7.41
C ALA A 178 -0.24 3.32 6.50
N VAL A 179 0.61 4.32 6.25
CA VAL A 179 1.90 4.15 5.56
C VAL A 179 2.86 3.26 6.35
N LEU A 180 2.86 3.35 7.69
CA LEU A 180 3.75 2.54 8.54
C LEU A 180 3.52 1.03 8.42
N VAL A 181 2.40 0.58 7.84
CA VAL A 181 2.17 -0.83 7.46
C VAL A 181 3.34 -1.35 6.61
N PHE A 182 3.83 -0.55 5.66
CA PHE A 182 4.97 -0.91 4.81
C PHE A 182 6.32 -0.86 5.54
N ALA A 183 6.43 -0.03 6.57
CA ALA A 183 7.62 0.02 7.42
C ALA A 183 7.66 -1.16 8.40
N ALA A 184 6.50 -1.64 8.88
CA ALA A 184 6.40 -2.77 9.78
C ALA A 184 7.01 -4.05 9.18
N ASP A 185 6.97 -4.20 7.86
CA ASP A 185 7.64 -5.29 7.14
C ASP A 185 9.11 -5.48 7.58
N LEU A 186 9.86 -4.39 7.82
CA LEU A 186 11.27 -4.46 8.25
C LEU A 186 11.50 -5.29 9.51
N VAL A 187 10.56 -5.18 10.45
CA VAL A 187 10.66 -5.80 11.76
C VAL A 187 9.94 -7.15 11.75
N VAL A 188 8.74 -7.18 11.17
CA VAL A 188 7.85 -8.34 11.18
C VAL A 188 8.38 -9.47 10.31
N ARG A 189 9.02 -9.16 9.17
CA ARG A 189 9.55 -10.18 8.25
C ARG A 189 10.51 -11.14 8.95
N ARG A 190 11.41 -10.63 9.80
CA ARG A 190 12.34 -11.46 10.59
C ARG A 190 11.58 -12.32 11.59
N VAL A 191 10.68 -11.73 12.38
CA VAL A 191 9.95 -12.44 13.44
C VAL A 191 9.04 -13.54 12.89
N ALA A 192 8.32 -13.28 11.80
CA ALA A 192 7.34 -14.22 11.24
C ALA A 192 7.98 -15.33 10.40
N LEU A 193 9.15 -15.09 9.78
CA LEU A 193 9.74 -16.02 8.81
C LEU A 193 10.94 -16.79 9.37
N GLU A 194 11.66 -16.25 10.36
CA GLU A 194 12.76 -16.92 11.05
C GLU A 194 12.30 -17.69 12.30
N GLY A 195 11.04 -17.52 12.71
CA GLY A 195 10.45 -18.26 13.82
C GLY A 195 10.22 -19.75 13.51
N HIS A 196 10.27 -20.60 14.54
CA HIS A 196 10.02 -22.05 14.46
C HIS A 196 8.53 -22.41 14.30
N TRP A 197 7.75 -21.59 13.60
CA TRP A 197 6.31 -21.76 13.44
C TRP A 197 5.99 -22.72 12.29
N ALA A 198 4.79 -23.30 12.33
CA ALA A 198 4.30 -24.11 11.23
C ALA A 198 4.19 -23.25 9.95
N ARG A 199 4.73 -23.72 8.82
CA ARG A 199 4.85 -22.94 7.57
C ARG A 199 3.54 -22.37 7.05
N TRP A 200 2.40 -22.97 7.37
CA TRP A 200 1.08 -22.49 6.99
C TRP A 200 0.61 -21.29 7.82
N LEU A 201 1.14 -21.13 9.04
CA LEU A 201 0.77 -20.06 9.97
C LEU A 201 1.53 -18.74 9.71
N ASN A 202 2.70 -18.81 9.07
CA ASN A 202 3.54 -17.64 8.78
C ASN A 202 2.81 -16.46 8.10
N PRO A 203 2.03 -16.64 7.00
CA PRO A 203 1.33 -15.52 6.38
C PRO A 203 0.24 -14.92 7.28
N VAL A 204 -0.38 -15.73 8.13
CA VAL A 204 -1.39 -15.26 9.11
C VAL A 204 -0.71 -14.43 10.19
N LEU A 205 0.38 -14.93 10.79
CA LEU A 205 1.15 -14.18 11.79
C LEU A 205 1.71 -12.88 11.23
N TYR A 206 2.25 -12.92 10.01
CA TYR A 206 2.73 -11.73 9.33
C TYR A 206 1.60 -10.71 9.15
N GLY A 207 0.44 -11.13 8.66
CA GLY A 207 -0.73 -10.26 8.50
C GLY A 207 -1.21 -9.63 9.81
N VAL A 208 -1.25 -10.41 10.90
CA VAL A 208 -1.64 -9.91 12.24
C VAL A 208 -0.65 -8.86 12.73
N LEU A 209 0.66 -9.11 12.61
CA LEU A 209 1.70 -8.20 13.08
C LEU A 209 1.76 -6.91 12.25
N VAL A 210 1.59 -7.02 10.92
CA VAL A 210 1.52 -5.88 10.00
C VAL A 210 0.21 -5.09 10.15
N ALA A 211 -0.85 -5.69 10.70
CA ALA A 211 -2.09 -4.98 10.99
C ALA A 211 -2.00 -4.04 12.20
N LEU A 212 -0.96 -4.11 13.04
CA LEU A 212 -0.83 -3.25 14.22
C LEU A 212 -0.82 -1.74 13.88
N PRO A 213 0.02 -1.24 12.93
CA PRO A 213 -0.08 0.14 12.47
C PRO A 213 -1.44 0.51 11.86
N ALA A 214 -2.09 -0.44 11.16
CA ALA A 214 -3.40 -0.21 10.57
C ALA A 214 -4.49 -0.02 11.63
N VAL A 215 -4.49 -0.84 12.68
CA VAL A 215 -5.40 -0.67 13.82
C VAL A 215 -5.14 0.68 14.52
N ALA A 216 -3.87 1.03 14.74
CA ALA A 216 -3.51 2.32 15.31
C ALA A 216 -3.99 3.49 14.43
N ALA A 217 -3.88 3.38 13.10
CA ALA A 217 -4.40 4.38 12.16
C ALA A 217 -5.91 4.59 12.33
N ILE A 218 -6.68 3.50 12.41
CA ILE A 218 -8.14 3.55 12.61
C ILE A 218 -8.49 4.19 13.95
N VAL A 219 -7.80 3.81 15.03
CA VAL A 219 -8.01 4.40 16.37
C VAL A 219 -7.68 5.90 16.38
N ILE A 220 -6.58 6.32 15.75
CA ILE A 220 -6.27 7.75 15.65
C ILE A 220 -7.32 8.48 14.82
N ALA A 221 -7.81 7.88 13.73
CA ALA A 221 -8.88 8.48 12.94
C ALA A 221 -10.15 8.68 13.78
N THR A 222 -10.56 7.71 14.62
CA THR A 222 -11.75 7.87 15.47
C THR A 222 -11.56 8.92 16.56
N VAL A 223 -10.38 9.00 17.17
CA VAL A 223 -10.08 9.99 18.22
C VAL A 223 -9.96 11.40 17.66
N THR A 224 -9.48 11.54 16.42
CA THR A 224 -9.32 12.84 15.75
C THR A 224 -10.51 13.23 14.89
N ALA A 225 -11.52 12.36 14.77
CA ALA A 225 -12.77 12.70 14.12
C ALA A 225 -13.51 13.73 14.99
N ASP A 226 -13.85 14.87 14.40
CA ASP A 226 -14.52 15.95 15.10
C ASP A 226 -15.97 15.55 15.45
N PRO A 227 -16.35 15.43 16.74
CA PRO A 227 -17.67 14.95 17.14
C PRO A 227 -18.83 15.90 16.74
N GLY A 228 -18.52 17.13 16.33
CA GLY A 228 -19.49 18.20 16.10
C GLY A 228 -20.03 18.34 14.67
N SER A 229 -19.78 17.37 13.77
CA SER A 229 -20.19 17.48 12.36
C SER A 229 -21.35 16.56 11.93
N GLU A 230 -22.11 16.04 12.90
CA GLU A 230 -23.45 15.56 12.58
C GLU A 230 -24.34 16.76 12.25
N TYR A 231 -24.91 16.73 11.03
CA TYR A 231 -25.79 17.68 10.35
C TYR A 231 -25.10 18.79 9.54
#